data_AF-A0A286RKM2-F1
#
_entry.id   AF-A0A286RKM2-F1
#
_cell.length_a   1.000
_cell.length_b   1.000
_cell.length_c   1.000
_cell.angle_alpha   90.00
_cell.angle_beta   90.00
_cell.angle_gamma   90.00
#
_symmetry.space_group_name_H-M   'P 1'
#
loop_
_entity.id
_entity.type
_entity.pdbx_description
1 polymer ?
#
loop_
_entity_poly.entity_id
_entity_poly.type
_entity_poly.pdbx_seq_one_letter_code
_entity_poly.pdbx_strand_id
1 'polypeptide(L)'
;MLNRPGVSVTWERGELHFHVAPEALTKEELALLRAHKEEVGGWLLLHKLWDAGYSIRLQPSEYGPGYVLMPTGTPTQRADFPALFELYDTFHDSAVALLLDACRLLKIDPMDWPKAAERFVREAALRREECLTKPERPARG
;
A
#
# COMPACT_ATOMS: atom_id res chain seq x y z
N MET A 1 -4.57 11.46 1.22
CA MET A 1 -5.82 11.50 0.45
C MET A 1 -6.41 10.11 0.27
N LEU A 2 -5.62 9.12 -0.19
CA LEU A 2 -6.10 7.75 -0.45
C LEU A 2 -6.61 6.97 0.79
N ASN A 3 -6.10 7.29 1.99
CA ASN A 3 -6.56 6.66 3.25
C ASN A 3 -7.71 7.42 3.95
N ARG A 4 -8.32 8.42 3.29
CA ARG A 4 -9.42 9.21 3.89
C ARG A 4 -10.72 8.39 3.84
N PRO A 5 -11.54 8.38 4.91
CA PRO A 5 -12.85 7.73 4.87
C PRO A 5 -13.68 8.22 3.69
N GLY A 6 -14.33 7.30 2.98
CA GLY A 6 -15.12 7.61 1.78
C GLY A 6 -14.32 7.75 0.48
N VAL A 7 -13.00 7.52 0.49
CA VAL A 7 -12.17 7.45 -0.71
C VAL A 7 -11.68 6.03 -0.89
N SER A 8 -11.87 5.46 -2.09
CA SER A 8 -11.27 4.18 -2.47
C SER A 8 -10.91 4.17 -3.95
N VAL A 9 -9.99 3.29 -4.32
CA VAL A 9 -9.52 3.12 -5.69
C VAL A 9 -9.58 1.64 -6.05
N THR A 10 -10.11 1.32 -7.23
CA THR A 10 -10.15 -0.05 -7.76
C THR A 10 -9.47 -0.13 -9.11
N TRP A 11 -9.04 -1.34 -9.46
CA TRP A 11 -8.53 -1.69 -10.78
C TRP A 11 -9.50 -2.68 -11.41
N GLU A 12 -10.12 -2.28 -12.51
CA GLU A 12 -11.14 -3.07 -13.19
C GLU A 12 -10.95 -2.91 -14.69
N ARG A 13 -10.88 -4.03 -15.42
CA ARG A 13 -10.82 -4.05 -16.90
C ARG A 13 -9.71 -3.15 -17.49
N GLY A 14 -8.55 -3.09 -16.86
CA GLY A 14 -7.42 -2.29 -17.34
C GLY A 14 -7.46 -0.80 -16.97
N GLU A 15 -8.40 -0.38 -16.12
CA GLU A 15 -8.55 1.03 -15.73
C GLU A 15 -8.56 1.24 -14.21
N LEU A 16 -8.00 2.38 -13.78
CA LEU A 16 -8.07 2.87 -12.40
C LEU A 16 -9.37 3.65 -12.18
N HIS A 17 -10.19 3.17 -11.26
CA HIS A 17 -11.45 3.82 -10.88
C HIS A 17 -11.36 4.45 -9.49
N PHE A 18 -11.71 5.73 -9.40
CA PHE A 18 -11.77 6.48 -8.14
C PHE A 18 -13.21 6.52 -7.65
N HIS A 19 -13.46 5.95 -6.48
CA HIS A 19 -14.75 5.97 -5.80
C HIS A 19 -14.67 6.93 -4.62
N VAL A 20 -15.41 8.04 -4.71
CA VAL A 20 -15.33 9.15 -3.75
C VAL A 20 -16.74 9.47 -3.27
N ALA A 21 -16.98 9.30 -1.97
CA ALA A 21 -18.22 9.70 -1.32
C ALA A 21 -18.39 11.23 -1.40
N PRO A 22 -19.64 11.75 -1.37
CA PRO A 22 -19.87 13.18 -1.33
C PRO A 22 -19.05 13.85 -0.22
N GLU A 23 -18.43 14.99 -0.55
CA GLU A 23 -17.61 15.80 0.39
C GLU A 23 -16.33 15.12 0.92
N ALA A 24 -16.02 13.89 0.52
CA ALA A 24 -14.80 13.21 0.95
C ALA A 24 -13.54 13.85 0.35
N LEU A 25 -13.61 14.39 -0.87
CA LEU A 25 -12.55 15.15 -1.53
C LEU A 25 -13.10 16.40 -2.20
N THR A 26 -12.28 17.46 -2.27
CA THR A 26 -12.57 18.59 -3.16
C THR A 26 -12.32 18.21 -4.63
N LYS A 27 -12.80 19.04 -5.57
CA LYS A 27 -12.57 18.82 -7.01
C LYS A 27 -11.08 18.89 -7.36
N GLU A 28 -10.35 19.77 -6.70
CA GLU A 28 -8.91 19.97 -6.86
C GLU A 28 -8.14 18.76 -6.33
N GLU A 29 -8.52 18.22 -5.17
CA GLU A 29 -7.92 17.00 -4.61
C GLU A 29 -8.15 15.79 -5.54
N LEU A 30 -9.36 15.64 -6.09
CA LEU A 30 -9.65 14.56 -7.04
C LEU A 30 -8.89 14.74 -8.37
N ALA A 31 -8.78 15.97 -8.86
CA ALA A 31 -8.00 16.26 -10.07
C ALA A 31 -6.52 15.94 -9.86
N LEU A 32 -5.97 16.24 -8.69
CA LEU A 32 -4.59 15.88 -8.33
C LEU A 32 -4.42 14.36 -8.32
N LEU A 33 -5.31 13.61 -7.67
CA LEU A 33 -5.22 12.14 -7.67
C LEU A 33 -5.25 11.55 -9.09
N ARG A 34 -6.06 12.12 -9.99
CA ARG A 34 -6.11 11.70 -11.40
C ARG A 34 -4.84 12.05 -12.17
N ALA A 35 -4.24 13.21 -11.89
CA ALA A 35 -2.97 13.61 -12.49
C ALA A 35 -1.81 12.71 -12.04
N HIS A 36 -1.89 12.13 -10.85
CA HIS A 36 -0.90 11.24 -10.25
C HIS A 36 -1.29 9.75 -10.35
N LYS A 37 -1.95 9.34 -11.45
CA LYS A 37 -2.48 7.98 -11.61
C LYS A 37 -1.44 6.87 -11.44
N GLU A 38 -0.19 7.09 -11.85
CA GLU A 38 0.88 6.09 -11.75
C GLU A 38 1.24 5.80 -10.29
N GLU A 39 1.39 6.86 -9.48
CA GLU A 39 1.65 6.74 -8.04
C GLU A 39 0.45 6.11 -7.32
N VAL A 40 -0.77 6.48 -7.71
CA VAL A 40 -2.00 5.86 -7.18
C VAL A 40 -2.07 4.37 -7.52
N GLY A 41 -1.73 4.00 -8.75
CA GLY A 41 -1.70 2.61 -9.22
C GLY A 41 -0.64 1.78 -8.50
N GLY A 42 0.57 2.32 -8.34
CA GLY A 42 1.64 1.69 -7.56
C GLY A 42 1.24 1.49 -6.09
N TRP A 43 0.59 2.49 -5.48
CA TRP A 43 0.05 2.37 -4.12
C TRP A 43 -1.03 1.28 -4.04
N LEU A 44 -1.95 1.23 -5.00
CA LEU A 44 -3.00 0.21 -5.07
C LEU A 44 -2.39 -1.20 -5.21
N LEU A 45 -1.38 -1.37 -6.06
CA LEU A 45 -0.68 -2.64 -6.23
C LEU A 45 -0.08 -3.12 -4.90
N LEU A 46 0.66 -2.27 -4.20
CA LEU A 46 1.25 -2.60 -2.90
C LEU A 46 0.17 -3.02 -1.88
N HIS A 47 -0.96 -2.31 -1.85
CA HIS A 47 -2.08 -2.63 -0.96
C HIS A 47 -2.73 -3.98 -1.32
N LYS A 48 -2.95 -4.25 -2.61
CA LYS A 48 -3.55 -5.52 -3.06
C LYS A 48 -2.64 -6.72 -2.78
N LEU A 49 -1.33 -6.57 -2.98
CA LEU A 49 -0.35 -7.61 -2.63
C LEU A 49 -0.34 -7.87 -1.12
N TRP A 50 -0.37 -6.81 -0.32
CA TRP A 50 -0.47 -6.90 1.13
C TRP A 50 -1.74 -7.63 1.59
N ASP A 51 -2.91 -7.22 1.09
CA ASP A 51 -4.21 -7.81 1.44
C ASP A 51 -4.31 -9.28 1.04
N ALA A 52 -3.73 -9.65 -0.11
CA ALA A 52 -3.62 -11.04 -0.54
C ALA A 52 -2.71 -11.88 0.37
N GLY A 53 -1.93 -11.25 1.25
CA GLY A 53 -1.04 -11.89 2.21
C GLY A 53 0.37 -12.12 1.69
N TYR A 54 0.80 -11.43 0.63
CA TYR A 54 2.16 -11.53 0.15
C TYR A 54 3.14 -10.78 1.03
N SER A 55 4.32 -11.37 1.25
CA SER A 55 5.49 -10.63 1.71
C SER A 55 6.17 -9.99 0.51
N ILE A 56 6.29 -8.67 0.51
CA ILE A 56 6.91 -7.93 -0.58
C ILE A 56 8.41 -7.83 -0.34
N ARG A 57 9.24 -8.22 -1.33
CA ARG A 57 10.70 -8.05 -1.30
C ARG A 57 11.15 -7.10 -2.41
N LEU A 58 12.17 -6.31 -2.14
CA LEU A 58 12.93 -5.64 -3.18
C LEU A 58 14.21 -6.43 -3.42
N GLN A 59 14.52 -6.72 -4.68
CA GLN A 59 15.76 -7.38 -5.08
C GLN A 59 16.49 -6.53 -6.11
N PRO A 60 17.83 -6.46 -6.09
CA PRO A 60 18.58 -5.84 -7.18
C PRO A 60 18.20 -6.46 -8.52
N SER A 61 18.01 -5.62 -9.54
CA SER A 61 17.70 -6.11 -10.88
C SER A 61 18.90 -6.84 -11.48
N GLU A 62 18.65 -8.00 -12.10
CA GLU A 62 19.68 -8.74 -12.85
C GLU A 62 20.00 -8.12 -14.21
N TYR A 63 19.12 -7.25 -14.72
CA TYR A 63 19.19 -6.68 -16.07
C TYR A 63 19.74 -5.24 -16.12
N GLY A 64 20.08 -4.66 -14.97
CA GLY A 64 20.61 -3.30 -14.91
C GLY A 64 20.59 -2.70 -13.51
N PRO A 65 21.02 -1.44 -13.36
CA PRO A 65 20.92 -0.75 -12.07
C PRO A 65 19.45 -0.57 -11.67
N GLY A 66 19.12 -0.92 -10.43
CA GLY A 66 17.78 -0.73 -9.89
C GLY A 66 17.32 -1.91 -9.04
N TYR A 67 16.05 -1.87 -8.65
CA TYR A 67 15.40 -2.94 -7.90
C TYR A 67 14.15 -3.41 -8.64
N VAL A 68 13.78 -4.66 -8.40
CA VAL A 68 12.50 -5.25 -8.77
C VAL A 68 11.71 -5.59 -7.53
N LEU A 69 10.39 -5.45 -7.61
CA LEU A 69 9.48 -5.89 -6.58
C LEU A 69 9.21 -7.38 -6.79
N MET A 70 9.34 -8.20 -5.76
CA MET A 70 8.98 -9.62 -5.82
C MET A 70 7.99 -9.95 -4.72
N PRO A 71 6.72 -10.25 -5.06
CA PRO A 71 5.77 -10.82 -4.11
C PRO A 71 6.21 -12.24 -3.77
N THR A 72 6.33 -12.55 -2.48
CA THR A 72 6.77 -13.86 -1.99
C THR A 72 5.79 -14.43 -0.97
N GLY A 73 5.81 -15.75 -0.82
CA GLY A 73 4.89 -16.47 0.05
C GLY A 73 3.68 -17.02 -0.70
N THR A 74 2.81 -17.71 0.04
CA THR A 74 1.54 -18.22 -0.49
C THR A 74 0.43 -17.23 -0.14
N PRO A 75 -0.38 -16.78 -1.11
CA PRO A 75 -1.50 -15.88 -0.84
C PRO A 75 -2.45 -16.55 0.16
N THR A 76 -2.81 -15.83 1.20
CA THR A 76 -3.67 -16.33 2.28
C THR A 76 -5.16 -16.14 1.97
N GLN A 77 -5.47 -15.32 0.97
CA GLN A 77 -6.83 -15.00 0.53
C GLN A 77 -7.03 -15.34 -0.95
N ARG A 78 -8.29 -15.53 -1.35
CA ARG A 78 -8.66 -15.64 -2.77
C ARG A 78 -8.50 -14.27 -3.43
N ALA A 79 -7.38 -14.05 -4.10
CA ALA A 79 -7.18 -12.90 -4.98
C ALA A 79 -7.72 -13.19 -6.39
N ASP A 80 -8.22 -12.16 -7.06
CA ASP A 80 -8.43 -12.19 -8.51
C ASP A 80 -7.04 -12.11 -9.19
N PHE A 81 -6.44 -13.27 -9.41
CA PHE A 81 -5.07 -13.35 -9.94
C PHE A 81 -4.90 -12.71 -11.32
N PRO A 82 -5.81 -12.89 -12.29
CA PRO A 82 -5.75 -12.16 -13.56
C PRO A 82 -5.68 -10.64 -13.36
N ALA A 83 -6.60 -10.06 -12.59
CA ALA A 83 -6.63 -8.62 -12.37
C ALA A 83 -5.40 -8.13 -11.58
N LEU A 84 -4.92 -8.91 -10.61
CA LEU A 84 -3.72 -8.60 -9.83
C LEU A 84 -2.46 -8.66 -10.69
N PHE A 85 -2.37 -9.61 -11.62
CA PHE A 85 -1.26 -9.72 -12.56
C PHE A 85 -1.23 -8.55 -13.53
N GLU A 86 -2.37 -8.16 -14.10
CA GLU A 86 -2.46 -6.97 -14.96
C GLU A 86 -2.06 -5.70 -14.21
N LEU A 87 -2.54 -5.54 -12.97
CA LEU A 87 -2.17 -4.42 -12.11
C LEU A 87 -0.66 -4.42 -11.81
N TYR A 88 -0.09 -5.59 -11.57
CA TYR A 88 1.33 -5.77 -11.36
C TYR A 88 2.12 -5.35 -12.59
N ASP A 89 1.79 -5.86 -13.77
CA ASP A 89 2.48 -5.54 -15.02
C ASP A 89 2.40 -4.04 -15.35
N THR A 90 1.25 -3.42 -15.06
CA THR A 90 1.03 -2.00 -15.36
C THR A 90 1.77 -1.06 -14.41
N PHE A 91 1.78 -1.35 -13.10
CA PHE A 91 2.28 -0.40 -12.09
C PHE A 91 3.47 -0.92 -11.27
N HIS A 92 4.16 -1.97 -11.72
CA HIS A 92 5.33 -2.53 -11.06
C HIS A 92 6.37 -1.44 -10.74
N ASP A 93 6.78 -0.67 -11.74
CA ASP A 93 7.85 0.32 -11.58
C ASP A 93 7.45 1.46 -10.65
N SER A 94 6.19 1.89 -10.70
CA SER A 94 5.65 2.88 -9.76
C SER A 94 5.61 2.35 -8.33
N ALA A 95 5.25 1.08 -8.13
CA ALA A 95 5.28 0.44 -6.82
C ALA A 95 6.71 0.29 -6.28
N VAL A 96 7.68 -0.07 -7.14
CA VAL A 96 9.10 -0.09 -6.79
C VAL A 96 9.57 1.29 -6.35
N ALA A 97 9.27 2.33 -7.13
CA ALA A 97 9.67 3.71 -6.81
C ALA A 97 9.12 4.15 -5.45
N LEU A 98 7.84 3.88 -5.18
CA LEU A 98 7.21 4.20 -3.89
C LEU A 98 7.89 3.47 -2.72
N LEU A 99 8.21 2.19 -2.86
CA LEU A 99 8.91 1.45 -1.81
C LEU A 99 10.34 1.94 -1.60
N LEU A 100 11.06 2.27 -2.67
CA LEU A 100 12.41 2.83 -2.58
C LEU A 100 12.39 4.20 -1.88
N ASP A 101 11.40 5.04 -2.18
CA ASP A 101 11.22 6.31 -1.47
C ASP A 101 10.88 6.10 0.00
N ALA A 102 10.02 5.13 0.33
CA ALA A 102 9.74 4.75 1.71
C ALA A 102 11.02 4.26 2.43
N CYS A 103 11.81 3.40 1.79
CA CYS A 103 13.10 2.93 2.30
C CYS A 103 14.05 4.09 2.58
N ARG A 104 14.18 5.02 1.64
CA ARG A 104 15.02 6.23 1.77
C ARG A 104 14.57 7.10 2.94
N LEU A 105 13.28 7.39 3.05
CA LEU A 105 12.71 8.22 4.12
C LEU A 105 12.88 7.59 5.50
N LEU A 106 12.74 6.27 5.58
CA LEU A 106 12.83 5.50 6.82
C LEU A 106 14.24 5.00 7.13
N LYS A 107 15.21 5.26 6.24
CA LYS A 107 16.60 4.78 6.33
C LYS A 107 16.69 3.26 6.46
N ILE A 108 15.89 2.54 5.67
CA ILE A 108 15.87 1.08 5.58
C ILE A 108 16.63 0.69 4.32
N ASP A 109 17.50 -0.32 4.40
CA ASP A 109 18.06 -0.95 3.21
C ASP A 109 16.91 -1.63 2.43
N PRO A 110 16.76 -1.41 1.11
CA PRO A 110 15.68 -2.01 0.32
C PRO A 110 15.49 -3.51 0.53
N MET A 111 16.59 -4.27 0.71
CA MET A 111 16.53 -5.72 0.91
C MET A 111 16.02 -6.11 2.31
N ASP A 112 16.12 -5.22 3.28
CA ASP A 112 15.61 -5.41 4.64
C ASP A 112 14.13 -4.97 4.80
N TRP A 113 13.49 -4.50 3.73
CA TRP A 113 12.07 -4.12 3.73
C TRP A 113 11.15 -5.18 4.38
N PRO A 114 11.24 -6.49 4.08
CA PRO A 114 10.34 -7.48 4.67
C PRO A 114 10.38 -7.51 6.20
N LYS A 115 11.59 -7.44 6.78
CA LYS A 115 11.78 -7.43 8.23
C LYS A 115 11.22 -6.15 8.85
N ALA A 116 11.43 -5.02 8.18
CA ALA A 116 10.91 -3.73 8.64
C ALA A 116 9.38 -3.69 8.59
N ALA A 117 8.77 -4.19 7.50
CA ALA A 117 7.32 -4.28 7.34
C ALA A 117 6.67 -5.16 8.43
N GLU A 118 7.24 -6.34 8.70
CA GLU A 118 6.79 -7.21 9.79
C GLU A 118 6.84 -6.50 11.16
N ARG A 119 7.95 -5.80 11.44
CA ARG A 119 8.09 -4.99 12.65
C ARG A 119 6.99 -3.93 12.75
N PHE A 120 6.72 -3.19 11.68
CA PHE A 120 5.69 -2.14 11.68
C PHE A 120 4.29 -2.70 11.97
N VAL A 121 3.97 -3.86 11.40
CA VAL A 121 2.67 -4.51 11.60
C VAL A 121 2.52 -4.98 13.04
N ARG A 122 3.57 -5.59 13.60
CA ARG A 122 3.60 -5.99 15.01
C ARG A 122 3.43 -4.80 15.94
N GLU A 123 4.16 -3.71 15.70
CA GLU A 123 4.03 -2.48 16.49
C GLU A 123 2.64 -1.85 16.37
N ALA A 124 2.04 -1.85 15.18
CA ALA A 124 0.70 -1.35 14.96
C ALA A 124 -0.37 -2.19 15.70
N ALA A 125 -0.20 -3.52 15.74
CA ALA A 125 -1.06 -4.42 16.50
C ALA A 125 -0.99 -4.11 18.01
N LEU A 126 0.22 -4.00 18.57
CA LEU A 126 0.42 -3.68 19.99
C LEU A 126 -0.22 -2.34 20.37
N ARG A 127 -0.03 -1.29 19.55
CA ARG A 127 -0.65 0.03 19.80
C ARG A 127 -2.18 -0.02 19.78
N ARG A 128 -2.78 -0.87 18.92
CA ARG A 128 -4.24 -1.04 18.90
C ARG A 128 -4.74 -1.69 20.19
N GLU A 129 -4.05 -2.70 20.69
CA GLU A 129 -4.37 -3.37 21.95
C GLU A 129 -4.25 -2.41 23.15
N GLU A 130 -3.21 -1.58 23.20
CA GLU A 130 -3.04 -0.54 24.23
C GLU A 130 -4.18 0.50 24.23
N CYS A 131 -4.68 0.89 23.05
CA CYS A 131 -5.83 1.81 22.95
C CYS A 131 -7.14 1.16 23.43
N LEU A 132 -7.35 -0.13 23.16
CA LEU A 132 -8.57 -0.85 23.55
C LEU A 132 -8.61 -1.20 25.04
N THR A 133 -7.45 -1.30 25.69
CA THR A 133 -7.33 -1.71 27.10
C THR A 133 -7.24 -0.56 28.09
N LYS A 134 -7.21 0.70 27.62
CA LYS A 134 -7.17 1.88 28.50
C LYS A 134 -8.58 2.20 29.03
N PRO A 135 -8.86 2.08 30.34
CA PRO A 135 -10.17 2.42 30.89
C PRO A 135 -10.42 3.92 30.75
N GLU A 136 -11.64 4.32 30.36
CA GLU A 136 -12.10 5.69 30.46
C GLU A 136 -11.93 6.15 31.91
N ARG A 137 -11.14 7.22 32.12
CA ARG A 137 -11.04 7.82 33.45
C ARG A 137 -12.45 8.29 33.83
N PRO A 138 -12.98 7.93 35.01
CA PRO A 138 -14.25 8.48 35.45
C PRO A 138 -14.12 10.00 35.53
N ALA A 139 -15.08 10.70 34.93
CA ALA A 139 -15.21 12.13 35.07
C ALA A 139 -15.28 12.46 36.57
N ARG A 140 -14.37 13.32 37.05
CA ARG A 140 -14.44 13.83 38.42
C ARG A 140 -15.68 14.72 38.48
N GLY A 141 -16.70 14.26 39.21
CA GLY A 141 -17.85 15.06 39.63
C GLY A 141 -17.48 16.06 40.71
#